data_AF-I4ANU8-F1
#
_entry.id   AF-I4ANU8-F1
#
_cell.length_a   1.000
_cell.length_b   1.000
_cell.length_c   1.000
_cell.angle_alpha   90.00
_cell.angle_beta   90.00
_cell.angle_gamma   90.00
#
_symmetry.space_group_name_H-M   'P 1'
#
loop_
_entity.id
_entity.type
_entity.pdbx_description
1 polymer ?
#
loop_
_entity_poly.entity_id
_entity_poly.type
_entity_poly.pdbx_seq_one_letter_code
_entity_poly.pdbx_strand_id
1 'polypeptide(L)'
;MKNALTLTEKETFFLKENRQDPVTGDGFDIGDEIVFCASCKSAFLKESWEYMNSKHCGQSFTLKKFPVQSKLKLSKPIIYTFQKADSGKRVGAYFIDGFIAIILGILACYIVIQSKDGLGYNNSMSKPISFVVGNIYMLFRDFFGIKSSLGKRIMGLYFINIETQKNASIVILFFKNLVYWGCIIVIMMFIGFMESITGGGGIIASILGFGLLIANIVHIIVLLANQNNIFDRMLKIELVEKKK
;
A
#
# COMPACT_ATOMS: atom_id res chain seq x y z
N MET A 1 14.84 -36.42 37.31
CA MET A 1 14.48 -35.09 36.76
C MET A 1 13.54 -34.35 37.71
N LYS A 2 13.65 -33.02 37.91
CA LYS A 2 12.91 -32.32 38.99
C LYS A 2 11.45 -31.92 38.66
N ASN A 3 11.00 -32.01 37.40
CA ASN A 3 9.66 -31.54 37.00
C ASN A 3 8.95 -32.49 36.01
N ALA A 4 9.17 -33.81 36.12
CA ALA A 4 8.30 -34.73 35.39
C ALA A 4 6.90 -34.68 36.01
N LEU A 5 5.87 -34.67 35.17
CA LEU A 5 4.47 -34.62 35.57
C LEU A 5 3.83 -35.95 35.18
N THR A 6 3.18 -36.61 36.13
CA THR A 6 2.45 -37.85 35.86
C THR A 6 1.08 -37.51 35.30
N LEU A 7 0.71 -38.14 34.18
CA LEU A 7 -0.64 -38.07 33.64
C LEU A 7 -1.61 -38.86 34.52
N THR A 8 -2.61 -38.18 35.07
CA THR A 8 -3.68 -38.81 35.83
C THR A 8 -5.02 -38.59 35.14
N GLU A 9 -6.08 -39.24 35.65
CA GLU A 9 -7.45 -39.02 35.19
C GLU A 9 -7.89 -37.54 35.27
N LYS A 10 -7.23 -36.71 36.08
CA LYS A 10 -7.56 -35.28 36.20
C LYS A 10 -7.19 -34.48 34.96
N GLU A 11 -6.21 -34.93 34.19
CA GLU A 11 -5.70 -34.26 33.00
C GLU A 11 -6.36 -34.74 31.70
N THR A 12 -7.63 -35.17 31.74
CA THR A 12 -8.38 -35.62 30.55
C THR A 12 -8.37 -34.64 29.35
N PHE A 13 -8.22 -33.34 29.60
CA PHE A 13 -8.12 -32.35 28.52
C PHE A 13 -6.87 -32.56 27.65
N PHE A 14 -5.75 -32.98 28.25
CA PHE A 14 -4.50 -33.22 27.55
C PHE A 14 -4.61 -34.46 26.66
N LEU A 15 -5.19 -35.55 27.18
CA LEU A 15 -5.42 -36.78 26.41
C LEU A 15 -6.34 -36.54 25.21
N LYS A 16 -7.36 -35.68 25.37
CA LYS A 16 -8.26 -35.27 24.26
C LYS A 16 -7.57 -34.50 23.14
N GLU A 17 -6.40 -33.91 23.38
CA GLU A 17 -5.61 -33.24 22.34
C GLU A 17 -4.93 -34.24 21.39
N ASN A 18 -4.92 -35.54 21.70
CA ASN A 18 -4.26 -36.59 20.91
C ASN A 18 -2.83 -36.20 20.50
N ARG A 19 -2.08 -35.60 21.43
CA ARG A 19 -0.67 -35.23 21.19
C ARG A 19 0.17 -36.50 21.15
N GLN A 20 1.29 -36.39 20.45
CA GLN A 20 2.28 -37.45 20.36
C GLN A 20 3.63 -36.91 20.82
N ASP A 21 4.48 -37.79 21.33
CA ASP A 21 5.86 -37.48 21.59
C ASP A 21 6.58 -37.13 20.28
N PRO A 22 7.18 -35.93 20.14
CA PRO A 22 7.88 -35.55 18.92
C PRO A 22 9.11 -36.41 18.58
N VAL A 23 9.63 -37.20 19.52
CA VAL A 23 10.82 -38.04 19.33
C VAL A 23 10.44 -39.45 18.89
N THR A 24 9.50 -40.09 19.58
CA THR A 24 9.12 -41.50 19.29
C THR A 24 7.89 -41.62 18.42
N GLY A 25 7.02 -40.61 18.40
CA GLY A 25 5.70 -40.67 17.76
C GLY A 25 4.63 -41.38 18.59
N ASP A 26 4.98 -41.84 19.80
CA ASP A 26 4.05 -42.52 20.69
C ASP A 26 2.98 -41.56 21.22
N GLY A 27 1.77 -42.10 21.44
CA GLY A 27 0.74 -41.40 22.19
C GLY A 27 1.11 -41.29 23.67
N PHE A 28 0.36 -40.45 24.38
CA PHE A 28 0.46 -40.35 25.83
C PHE A 28 -0.72 -41.07 26.48
N ASP A 29 -0.43 -41.91 27.48
CA ASP A 29 -1.40 -42.68 28.24
C ASP A 29 -1.42 -42.29 29.73
N ILE A 30 -2.47 -42.70 30.42
CA ILE A 30 -2.60 -42.48 31.87
C ILE A 30 -1.50 -43.27 32.59
N GLY A 31 -0.78 -42.60 33.48
CA GLY A 31 0.36 -43.16 34.20
C GLY A 31 1.72 -42.73 33.64
N ASP A 32 1.77 -42.20 32.41
CA ASP A 32 3.02 -41.74 31.82
C ASP A 32 3.61 -40.53 32.56
N GLU A 33 4.93 -40.53 32.67
CA GLU A 33 5.69 -39.35 33.10
C GLU A 33 6.04 -38.48 31.91
N ILE A 34 5.46 -37.28 31.86
CA ILE A 34 5.66 -36.34 30.76
C ILE A 34 6.36 -35.07 31.21
N VAL A 35 7.02 -34.42 30.26
CA VAL A 35 7.79 -33.20 30.44
C VAL A 35 7.38 -32.19 29.38
N PHE A 36 7.13 -30.94 29.80
CA PHE A 36 6.82 -29.85 28.87
C PHE A 36 8.01 -28.92 28.71
N CYS A 37 8.43 -28.65 27.47
CA CYS A 37 9.41 -27.62 27.19
C CYS A 37 8.87 -26.23 27.59
N ALA A 38 9.63 -25.47 28.38
CA ALA A 38 9.17 -24.14 28.82
C ALA A 38 9.04 -23.10 27.67
N SER A 39 9.80 -23.27 26.58
CA SER A 39 9.80 -22.36 25.42
C SER A 39 8.61 -22.60 24.50
N CYS A 40 8.48 -23.81 23.94
CA CYS A 40 7.47 -24.13 22.93
C CYS A 40 6.22 -24.84 23.48
N LYS A 41 6.23 -25.29 24.74
CA LYS A 41 5.13 -26.04 25.39
C LYS A 41 4.79 -27.38 24.71
N SER A 42 5.73 -27.92 23.93
CA SER A 42 5.66 -29.30 23.46
C SER A 42 5.82 -30.27 24.63
N ALA A 43 5.05 -31.36 24.60
CA ALA A 43 5.09 -32.44 25.58
C ALA A 43 6.01 -33.55 25.06
N PHE A 44 6.77 -34.17 25.95
CA PHE A 44 7.67 -35.28 25.68
C PHE A 44 7.49 -36.32 26.78
N LEU A 45 7.64 -37.60 26.47
CA LEU A 45 7.86 -38.61 27.48
C LEU A 45 9.18 -38.30 28.19
N LYS A 46 9.25 -38.60 29.49
CA LYS A 46 10.45 -38.39 30.31
C LYS A 46 11.67 -39.06 29.67
N GLU A 47 11.50 -40.27 29.15
CA GLU A 47 12.56 -41.05 28.50
C GLU A 47 13.07 -40.35 27.24
N SER A 48 12.17 -39.87 26.38
CA SER A 48 12.51 -39.08 25.18
C SER A 48 13.26 -37.79 25.53
N TRP A 49 12.86 -37.11 26.60
CA TRP A 49 13.56 -35.92 27.06
C TRP A 49 14.96 -36.24 27.60
N GLU A 50 15.11 -37.33 28.34
CA GLU A 50 16.42 -37.81 28.83
C GLU A 50 17.33 -38.23 27.67
N TYR A 51 16.79 -38.92 26.66
CA TYR A 51 17.47 -39.28 25.42
C TYR A 51 18.01 -38.05 24.68
N MET A 52 17.28 -36.93 24.68
CA MET A 52 17.73 -35.64 24.13
C MET A 52 18.71 -34.87 25.03
N ASN A 53 19.40 -35.54 25.95
CA ASN A 53 20.29 -34.91 26.95
C ASN A 53 19.60 -33.79 27.75
N SER A 54 18.29 -33.94 27.99
CA SER A 54 17.45 -32.97 28.69
C SER A 54 17.45 -31.56 28.09
N LYS A 55 17.56 -31.44 26.76
CA LYS A 55 17.58 -30.15 26.05
C LYS A 55 16.63 -30.13 24.86
N HIS A 56 15.89 -29.03 24.72
CA HIS A 56 15.05 -28.73 23.55
C HIS A 56 14.91 -27.21 23.40
N CYS A 57 14.76 -26.70 22.18
CA CYS A 57 14.73 -25.25 21.89
C CYS A 57 15.92 -24.48 22.51
N GLY A 58 17.11 -25.10 22.58
CA GLY A 58 18.31 -24.47 23.15
C GLY A 58 18.29 -24.29 24.69
N GLN A 59 17.33 -24.90 25.39
CA GLN A 59 17.21 -24.82 26.85
C GLN A 59 16.95 -26.18 27.50
N SER A 60 17.17 -26.28 28.82
CA SER A 60 16.84 -27.46 29.63
C SER A 60 15.70 -27.22 30.63
N PHE A 61 15.03 -26.06 30.56
CA PHE A 61 13.95 -25.72 31.48
C PHE A 61 12.62 -26.33 31.05
N THR A 62 11.87 -26.80 32.05
CA THR A 62 10.60 -27.51 31.87
C THR A 62 9.52 -26.88 32.74
N LEU A 63 8.26 -27.00 32.31
CA LEU A 63 7.12 -26.47 33.08
C LEU A 63 6.83 -27.36 34.29
N LYS A 64 6.48 -26.73 35.42
CA LYS A 64 6.11 -27.43 36.67
C LYS A 64 4.63 -27.83 36.74
N LYS A 65 3.83 -27.40 35.76
CA LYS A 65 2.38 -27.59 35.70
C LYS A 65 1.97 -27.78 34.25
N PHE A 66 0.88 -28.50 34.03
CA PHE A 66 0.28 -28.64 32.71
C PHE A 66 -0.12 -27.26 32.15
N PRO A 67 0.21 -26.95 30.89
CA PRO A 67 -0.20 -25.70 30.27
C PRO A 67 -1.72 -25.69 30.11
N VAL A 68 -2.38 -24.68 30.68
CA VAL A 68 -3.82 -24.48 30.53
C VAL A 68 -4.08 -23.88 29.15
N GLN A 69 -4.94 -24.51 28.36
CA GLN A 69 -5.42 -23.93 27.11
C GLN A 69 -6.17 -22.63 27.39
N SER A 70 -5.67 -21.51 26.89
CA SER A 70 -6.49 -20.30 26.83
C SER A 70 -7.50 -20.48 25.70
N LYS A 71 -8.80 -20.28 26.00
CA LYS A 71 -9.80 -20.17 24.94
C LYS A 71 -9.47 -18.94 24.10
N LEU A 72 -8.87 -19.15 22.94
CA LEU A 72 -8.67 -18.10 21.95
C LEU A 72 -10.05 -17.65 21.47
N LYS A 73 -10.48 -16.47 21.92
CA LYS A 73 -11.64 -15.79 21.35
C LYS A 73 -11.20 -15.21 20.01
N LEU A 74 -11.40 -15.98 18.94
CA LEU A 74 -11.29 -15.45 17.60
C LEU A 74 -12.37 -14.37 17.45
N SER A 75 -11.95 -13.12 17.21
CA SER A 75 -12.86 -12.07 16.81
C SER A 75 -13.49 -12.44 15.47
N LYS A 76 -14.72 -11.98 15.22
CA LYS A 76 -15.36 -12.17 13.92
C LYS A 76 -14.43 -11.64 12.81
N PRO A 77 -14.32 -12.34 11.67
CA PRO A 77 -13.51 -11.86 10.56
C PRO A 77 -13.99 -10.46 10.16
N ILE A 78 -13.05 -9.54 9.97
CA ILE A 78 -13.34 -8.19 9.48
C ILE A 78 -13.78 -8.35 8.02
N ILE A 79 -15.08 -8.19 7.76
CA ILE A 79 -15.63 -8.24 6.41
C ILE A 79 -15.42 -6.86 5.78
N TYR A 80 -14.45 -6.77 4.87
CA TYR A 80 -14.22 -5.56 4.09
C TYR A 80 -15.31 -5.39 3.01
N THR A 81 -15.86 -4.19 2.91
CA THR A 81 -16.88 -3.82 1.91
C THR A 81 -16.29 -3.37 0.58
N PHE A 82 -14.97 -3.45 0.45
CA PHE A 82 -14.21 -3.01 -0.70
C PHE A 82 -13.26 -4.09 -1.16
N GLN A 83 -12.81 -3.99 -2.41
CA GLN A 83 -11.77 -4.82 -2.98
C GLN A 83 -10.74 -3.94 -3.68
N LYS A 84 -9.54 -4.49 -3.90
CA LYS A 84 -8.48 -3.77 -4.60
C LYS A 84 -8.94 -3.44 -6.01
N ALA A 85 -8.77 -2.17 -6.40
CA ALA A 85 -9.20 -1.73 -7.71
C ALA A 85 -8.47 -2.47 -8.83
N ASP A 86 -9.21 -3.00 -9.79
CA ASP A 86 -8.67 -3.64 -11.00
C ASP A 86 -7.74 -2.69 -11.77
N SER A 87 -6.65 -3.23 -12.32
CA SER A 87 -5.64 -2.47 -13.05
C SER A 87 -6.23 -1.71 -14.24
N GLY A 88 -7.16 -2.32 -14.98
CA GLY A 88 -7.81 -1.69 -16.13
C GLY A 88 -8.64 -0.47 -15.72
N LYS A 89 -9.35 -0.55 -14.59
CA LYS A 89 -10.10 0.60 -14.07
C LYS A 89 -9.21 1.74 -13.64
N ARG A 90 -8.04 1.44 -13.07
CA ARG A 90 -7.04 2.45 -12.70
C ARG A 90 -6.54 3.17 -13.94
N VAL A 91 -6.12 2.43 -14.98
CA VAL A 91 -5.71 3.00 -16.27
C VAL A 91 -6.78 3.92 -16.83
N GLY A 92 -8.03 3.43 -16.91
CA GLY A 92 -9.15 4.19 -17.41
C GLY A 92 -9.35 5.51 -16.66
N ALA A 93 -9.27 5.48 -15.33
CA ALA A 93 -9.40 6.68 -14.51
C ALA A 93 -8.29 7.71 -14.80
N TYR A 94 -7.03 7.27 -14.90
CA TYR A 94 -5.91 8.16 -15.24
C TYR A 94 -6.04 8.74 -16.65
N PHE A 95 -6.48 7.93 -17.62
CA PHE A 95 -6.68 8.37 -19.00
C PHE A 95 -7.78 9.42 -19.11
N ILE A 96 -8.92 9.20 -18.44
CA ILE A 96 -10.03 10.17 -18.39
C ILE A 96 -9.57 11.48 -17.76
N ASP A 97 -8.89 11.44 -16.62
CA ASP A 97 -8.36 12.65 -15.98
C ASP A 97 -7.38 13.40 -16.90
N GLY A 98 -6.51 12.67 -17.62
CA GLY A 98 -5.59 13.27 -18.58
C GLY A 98 -6.31 13.96 -19.74
N PHE A 99 -7.36 13.33 -20.27
CA PHE A 99 -8.18 13.90 -21.34
C PHE A 99 -8.89 15.19 -20.88
N ILE A 100 -9.45 15.19 -19.67
CA ILE A 100 -10.06 16.38 -19.06
C ILE A 100 -9.02 17.51 -18.93
N ALA A 101 -7.81 17.19 -18.46
CA ALA A 101 -6.73 18.17 -18.31
C ALA A 101 -6.38 18.84 -19.65
N ILE A 102 -6.31 18.07 -20.73
CA ILE A 102 -6.04 18.56 -22.10
C ILE A 102 -7.16 19.49 -22.56
N ILE A 103 -8.43 19.09 -22.41
CA ILE A 103 -9.58 19.91 -22.79
C ILE A 103 -9.56 21.25 -22.04
N LEU A 104 -9.34 21.22 -20.73
CA LEU A 104 -9.26 22.43 -19.91
C LEU A 104 -8.10 23.34 -20.34
N GLY A 105 -6.94 22.76 -20.68
CA GLY A 105 -5.80 23.50 -21.20
C GLY A 105 -6.09 24.18 -22.55
N ILE A 106 -6.77 23.48 -23.47
CA ILE A 106 -7.17 24.03 -24.77
C ILE A 106 -8.20 25.15 -24.59
N LEU A 107 -9.22 24.95 -23.74
CA LEU A 107 -10.23 25.97 -23.44
C LEU A 107 -9.59 27.22 -22.83
N ALA A 108 -8.67 27.06 -21.88
CA ALA A 108 -7.94 28.19 -21.31
C ALA A 108 -7.12 28.94 -22.36
N CYS A 109 -6.45 28.22 -23.27
CA CYS A 109 -5.74 28.82 -24.39
C CYS A 109 -6.67 29.64 -25.28
N TYR A 110 -7.83 29.07 -25.64
CA TYR A 110 -8.84 29.73 -26.46
C TYR A 110 -9.37 31.01 -25.82
N ILE A 111 -9.70 30.96 -24.53
CA ILE A 111 -10.17 32.13 -23.77
C ILE A 111 -9.12 33.24 -23.77
N VAL A 112 -7.84 32.89 -23.58
CA VAL A 112 -6.75 33.86 -23.62
C VAL A 112 -6.56 34.44 -25.02
N ILE A 113 -6.64 33.64 -26.07
CA ILE A 113 -6.52 34.14 -27.45
C ILE A 113 -7.66 35.11 -27.76
N GLN A 114 -8.89 34.79 -27.36
CA GLN A 114 -10.04 35.67 -27.58
C GLN A 114 -9.97 36.96 -26.77
N SER A 115 -9.37 36.93 -25.57
CA SER A 115 -9.19 38.15 -24.78
C SER A 115 -8.06 39.06 -25.28
N LYS A 116 -7.16 38.55 -26.14
CA LYS A 116 -6.03 39.32 -26.69
C LYS A 116 -6.43 40.45 -27.62
N ASP A 117 -7.56 40.33 -28.31
CA ASP A 117 -8.05 41.39 -29.20
C ASP A 117 -8.35 42.70 -28.43
N GLY A 118 -8.38 42.69 -27.09
CA GLY A 118 -8.54 43.89 -26.25
C GLY A 118 -7.31 44.34 -25.44
N LEU A 119 -6.23 43.56 -25.33
CA LEU A 119 -5.16 43.78 -24.32
C LEU A 119 -3.73 43.87 -24.86
N GLY A 120 -3.50 43.81 -26.18
CA GLY A 120 -2.17 44.04 -26.78
C GLY A 120 -1.11 42.98 -26.42
N TYR A 121 -1.55 41.76 -26.09
CA TYR A 121 -0.66 40.73 -25.55
C TYR A 121 0.07 39.96 -26.66
N ASN A 122 1.40 40.06 -26.72
CA ASN A 122 2.24 39.38 -27.71
C ASN A 122 1.97 37.86 -27.82
N ASN A 123 2.00 37.33 -29.05
CA ASN A 123 1.70 35.92 -29.38
C ASN A 123 2.62 34.89 -28.71
N SER A 124 3.78 35.31 -28.18
CA SER A 124 4.71 34.41 -27.51
C SER A 124 4.21 33.89 -26.15
N MET A 125 3.39 34.67 -25.44
CA MET A 125 3.05 34.37 -24.04
C MET A 125 1.77 33.51 -23.83
N SER A 126 1.03 33.16 -24.89
CA SER A 126 -0.17 32.31 -24.78
C SER A 126 0.15 30.81 -24.64
N LYS A 127 1.30 30.36 -25.15
CA LYS A 127 1.72 28.95 -25.10
C LYS A 127 1.85 28.38 -23.67
N PRO A 128 2.50 29.06 -22.71
CA PRO A 128 2.65 28.52 -21.35
C PRO A 128 1.34 28.44 -20.56
N ILE A 129 0.32 29.25 -20.89
CA ILE A 129 -0.92 29.31 -20.08
C ILE A 129 -1.72 28.01 -20.18
N SER A 130 -1.86 27.45 -21.38
CA SER A 130 -2.54 26.15 -21.59
C SER A 130 -1.93 25.04 -20.73
N PHE A 131 -0.61 25.04 -20.67
CA PHE A 131 0.17 24.08 -19.92
C PHE A 131 0.03 24.29 -18.41
N VAL A 132 0.11 25.53 -17.94
CA VAL A 132 -0.07 25.88 -16.52
C VAL A 132 -1.44 25.45 -16.02
N VAL A 133 -2.51 25.74 -16.78
CA VAL A 133 -3.88 25.37 -16.38
C VAL A 133 -4.06 23.86 -16.30
N GLY A 134 -3.55 23.10 -17.28
CA GLY A 134 -3.59 21.63 -17.24
C GLY A 134 -2.86 21.06 -16.02
N ASN A 135 -1.69 21.60 -15.68
CA ASN A 135 -0.92 21.17 -14.50
C ASN A 135 -1.62 21.54 -13.19
N ILE A 136 -2.22 22.74 -13.11
CA ILE A 136 -3.02 23.14 -11.95
C ILE A 136 -4.20 22.17 -11.77
N TYR A 137 -4.91 21.83 -12.85
CA TYR A 137 -5.97 20.83 -12.77
C TYR A 137 -5.43 19.50 -12.22
N MET A 138 -4.31 18.99 -12.73
CA MET A 138 -3.75 17.72 -12.28
C MET A 138 -3.29 17.73 -10.82
N LEU A 139 -2.79 18.87 -10.34
CA LEU A 139 -2.43 19.10 -8.94
C LEU A 139 -3.66 19.00 -8.02
N PHE A 140 -4.79 19.57 -8.46
CA PHE A 140 -6.02 19.66 -7.66
C PHE A 140 -7.12 18.67 -8.06
N ARG A 141 -6.87 17.73 -8.98
CA ARG A 141 -7.94 16.87 -9.53
C ARG A 141 -8.67 16.05 -8.47
N ASP A 142 -7.96 15.60 -7.43
CA ASP A 142 -8.54 14.83 -6.33
C ASP A 142 -9.17 15.72 -5.25
N PHE A 143 -8.91 17.03 -5.29
CA PHE A 143 -9.52 18.04 -4.42
C PHE A 143 -10.89 18.47 -4.94
N PHE A 144 -10.98 18.83 -6.23
CA PHE A 144 -12.21 19.34 -6.84
C PHE A 144 -13.33 18.30 -6.95
N GLY A 145 -13.01 17.00 -7.00
CA GLY A 145 -14.01 15.96 -7.22
C GLY A 145 -14.74 15.43 -5.97
N ILE A 146 -14.61 16.07 -4.79
CA ILE A 146 -15.20 15.61 -3.52
C ILE A 146 -14.76 14.16 -3.20
N LYS A 147 -13.50 14.00 -2.78
CA LYS A 147 -12.85 12.74 -2.31
C LYS A 147 -12.25 11.83 -3.40
N SER A 148 -12.38 12.17 -4.68
CA SER A 148 -11.68 11.48 -5.79
C SER A 148 -11.77 12.31 -7.08
N SER A 149 -10.81 12.15 -8.00
CA SER A 149 -10.88 12.75 -9.33
C SER A 149 -12.07 12.29 -10.16
N LEU A 150 -12.44 13.06 -11.18
CA LEU A 150 -13.58 12.77 -12.05
C LEU A 150 -13.44 11.41 -12.74
N GLY A 151 -12.26 11.08 -13.26
CA GLY A 151 -11.98 9.78 -13.86
C GLY A 151 -12.16 8.63 -12.85
N LYS A 152 -11.67 8.80 -11.62
CA LYS A 152 -11.86 7.80 -10.55
C LYS A 152 -13.33 7.61 -10.21
N ARG A 153 -14.11 8.69 -10.14
CA ARG A 153 -15.57 8.63 -9.90
C ARG A 153 -16.30 7.87 -10.99
N ILE A 154 -15.99 8.16 -12.26
CA ILE A 154 -16.57 7.46 -13.41
C ILE A 154 -16.25 5.96 -13.34
N MET A 155 -15.03 5.61 -12.92
CA MET A 155 -14.61 4.21 -12.77
C MET A 155 -15.05 3.55 -11.44
N GLY A 156 -15.75 4.28 -10.56
CA GLY A 156 -16.20 3.78 -9.25
C GLY A 156 -15.07 3.54 -8.24
N LEU A 157 -13.94 4.23 -8.41
CA LEU A 157 -12.74 4.10 -7.58
C LEU A 157 -12.68 5.19 -6.51
N TYR A 158 -12.16 4.84 -5.34
CA TYR A 158 -11.94 5.79 -4.24
C TYR A 158 -10.76 5.35 -3.36
N PHE A 159 -10.18 6.30 -2.62
CA PHE A 159 -9.11 6.00 -1.69
C PHE A 159 -9.65 5.75 -0.29
N ILE A 160 -9.10 4.73 0.36
CA ILE A 160 -9.29 4.46 1.79
C ILE A 160 -7.96 4.60 2.52
N ASN A 161 -8.03 4.90 3.81
CA ASN A 161 -6.90 4.78 4.71
C ASN A 161 -6.86 3.34 5.25
N ILE A 162 -5.69 2.69 5.14
CA ILE A 162 -5.50 1.27 5.44
C ILE A 162 -5.70 0.96 6.93
N GLU A 163 -5.43 1.91 7.83
CA GLU A 163 -5.58 1.70 9.27
C GLU A 163 -7.03 1.88 9.71
N THR A 164 -7.66 2.96 9.26
CA THR A 164 -9.01 3.35 9.71
C THR A 164 -10.12 2.73 8.88
N GLN A 165 -9.81 2.20 7.70
CA GLN A 165 -10.78 1.61 6.76
C GLN A 165 -11.88 2.58 6.32
N LYS A 166 -11.63 3.89 6.49
CA LYS A 166 -12.49 4.99 6.07
C LYS A 166 -11.91 5.65 4.83
N ASN A 167 -12.74 6.43 4.14
CA ASN A 167 -12.29 7.24 3.01
C ASN A 167 -11.09 8.12 3.42
N ALA A 168 -10.08 8.18 2.55
CA ALA A 168 -8.91 9.01 2.78
C ALA A 168 -9.31 10.49 2.96
N SER A 169 -8.60 11.19 3.84
CA SER A 169 -8.84 12.62 4.06
C SER A 169 -8.41 13.41 2.83
N ILE A 170 -9.10 14.53 2.59
CA ILE A 170 -8.81 15.42 1.46
C ILE A 170 -7.36 15.94 1.53
N VAL A 171 -6.86 16.20 2.75
CA VAL A 171 -5.49 16.69 2.98
C VAL A 171 -4.45 15.66 2.54
N ILE A 172 -4.66 14.37 2.85
CA ILE A 172 -3.74 13.30 2.43
C ILE A 172 -3.71 13.19 0.90
N LEU A 173 -4.88 13.27 0.26
CA LEU A 173 -4.98 13.22 -1.21
C LEU A 173 -4.34 14.44 -1.88
N PHE A 174 -4.50 15.62 -1.29
CA PHE A 174 -3.82 16.82 -1.75
C PHE A 174 -2.31 16.70 -1.63
N PHE A 175 -1.80 16.27 -0.47
CA PHE A 175 -0.35 16.10 -0.26
C PHE A 175 0.25 15.07 -1.24
N LYS A 176 -0.45 13.96 -1.49
CA LYS A 176 -0.06 12.99 -2.51
C LYS A 176 0.15 13.64 -3.88
N ASN A 177 -0.82 14.41 -4.35
CA ASN A 177 -0.74 15.07 -5.65
C ASN A 177 0.30 16.19 -5.65
N LEU A 178 0.42 16.95 -4.56
CA LEU A 178 1.39 18.01 -4.40
C LEU A 178 2.82 17.50 -4.50
N VAL A 179 3.14 16.37 -3.88
CA VAL A 179 4.48 15.79 -3.97
C VAL A 179 4.78 15.36 -5.40
N TYR A 180 3.88 14.59 -6.03
CA TYR A 180 4.09 14.09 -7.39
C TYR A 180 4.19 15.22 -8.42
N TRP A 181 3.21 16.12 -8.45
CA TRP A 181 3.16 17.21 -9.43
C TRP A 181 4.12 18.33 -9.09
N GLY A 182 4.40 18.58 -7.81
CA GLY A 182 5.42 19.53 -7.38
C GLY A 182 6.80 19.12 -7.89
N CYS A 183 7.17 17.84 -7.78
CA CYS A 183 8.41 17.32 -8.37
C CYS A 183 8.46 17.55 -9.89
N ILE A 184 7.37 17.27 -10.61
CA ILE A 184 7.29 17.50 -12.07
C ILE A 184 7.46 18.99 -12.39
N ILE A 185 6.77 19.89 -11.68
CA ILE A 185 6.87 21.34 -11.88
C ILE A 185 8.31 21.82 -11.64
N VAL A 186 8.97 21.36 -10.58
CA VAL A 186 10.37 21.72 -10.30
C VAL A 186 11.30 21.25 -11.42
N ILE A 187 11.11 20.03 -11.93
CA ILE A 187 11.88 19.52 -13.08
C ILE A 187 11.66 20.41 -14.31
N MET A 188 10.43 20.82 -14.59
CA MET A 188 10.14 21.68 -15.74
C MET A 188 10.71 23.09 -15.60
N MET A 189 10.66 23.66 -14.40
CA MET A 189 11.32 24.95 -14.10
C MET A 189 12.84 24.84 -14.32
N PHE A 190 13.44 23.72 -13.89
CA PHE A 190 14.86 23.46 -14.11
C PHE A 190 15.20 23.32 -15.60
N ILE A 191 14.37 22.62 -16.39
CA ILE A 191 14.53 22.53 -17.85
C ILE A 191 14.50 23.93 -18.50
N GLY A 192 13.51 24.75 -18.14
CA GLY A 192 13.39 26.11 -18.66
C GLY A 192 14.57 27.00 -18.27
N PHE A 193 15.09 26.85 -17.04
CA PHE A 193 16.27 27.54 -16.57
C PHE A 193 17.53 27.16 -17.37
N MET A 194 17.72 25.87 -17.64
CA MET A 194 18.85 25.37 -18.43
C MET A 194 18.81 25.86 -19.89
N GLU A 195 17.62 25.91 -20.50
CA GLU A 195 17.46 26.49 -21.84
C GLU A 195 17.85 27.97 -21.86
N SER A 196 17.42 28.73 -20.84
CA SER A 196 17.72 30.16 -20.72
C SER A 196 19.23 30.44 -20.63
N ILE A 197 19.97 29.64 -19.85
CA ILE A 197 21.43 29.79 -19.70
C ILE A 197 22.19 29.50 -20.99
N THR A 198 21.74 28.49 -21.75
CA THR A 198 22.47 27.99 -22.92
C THR A 198 22.17 28.77 -24.19
N GLY A 199 21.20 29.70 -24.16
CA GLY A 199 20.72 30.40 -25.36
C GLY A 199 20.11 29.44 -26.38
N GLY A 200 19.69 28.25 -25.95
CA GLY A 200 19.24 27.19 -26.83
C GLY A 200 17.93 27.57 -27.53
N GLY A 201 17.82 27.20 -28.82
CA GLY A 201 16.62 27.40 -29.62
C GLY A 201 15.48 26.42 -29.31
N GLY A 202 15.39 25.89 -28.09
CA GLY A 202 14.41 24.90 -27.64
C GLY A 202 14.90 23.44 -27.67
N ILE A 203 16.18 23.21 -27.94
CA ILE A 203 16.74 21.84 -28.10
C ILE A 203 16.75 21.11 -26.76
N ILE A 204 17.15 21.79 -25.68
CA ILE A 204 17.25 21.19 -24.34
C ILE A 204 15.84 20.89 -23.81
N ALA A 205 14.90 21.81 -23.99
CA ALA A 205 13.49 21.65 -23.68
C ALA A 205 12.88 20.47 -24.43
N SER A 206 13.24 20.27 -25.70
CA SER A 206 12.75 19.13 -26.49
C SER A 206 13.31 17.80 -25.99
N ILE A 207 14.63 17.71 -25.74
CA ILE A 207 15.28 16.48 -25.26
C ILE A 207 14.78 16.13 -23.84
N LEU A 208 14.82 17.09 -22.92
CA LEU A 208 14.41 16.87 -21.53
C LEU A 208 12.90 16.69 -21.42
N GLY A 209 12.10 17.38 -22.25
CA GLY A 209 10.66 17.18 -22.34
C GLY A 209 10.30 15.78 -22.83
N PHE A 210 10.99 15.27 -23.84
CA PHE A 210 10.81 13.88 -24.30
C PHE A 210 11.24 12.87 -23.24
N GLY A 211 12.36 13.13 -22.54
CA GLY A 211 12.78 12.33 -21.39
C GLY A 211 11.74 12.29 -20.27
N LEU A 212 11.11 13.43 -19.96
CA LEU A 212 10.04 13.54 -18.97
C LEU A 212 8.78 12.78 -19.40
N LEU A 213 8.46 12.78 -20.70
CA LEU A 213 7.35 12.01 -21.26
C LEU A 213 7.61 10.50 -21.11
N ILE A 214 8.81 10.02 -21.48
CA ILE A 214 9.20 8.62 -21.27
C ILE A 214 9.14 8.27 -19.78
N ALA A 215 9.69 9.12 -18.91
CA ALA A 215 9.67 8.89 -17.47
C ALA A 215 8.24 8.79 -16.92
N ASN A 216 7.30 9.61 -17.39
CA ASN A 216 5.89 9.52 -17.01
C ASN A 216 5.23 8.24 -17.54
N ILE A 217 5.52 7.83 -18.78
CA ILE A 217 5.01 6.57 -19.35
C ILE A 217 5.54 5.38 -18.53
N VAL A 218 6.85 5.34 -18.27
CA VAL A 218 7.48 4.30 -17.45
C VAL A 218 6.90 4.32 -16.04
N HIS A 219 6.72 5.50 -15.43
CA HIS A 219 6.11 5.61 -14.11
C HIS A 219 4.69 5.03 -14.11
N ILE A 220 3.86 5.35 -15.11
CA ILE A 220 2.53 4.77 -15.26
C ILE A 220 2.63 3.25 -15.38
N ILE A 221 3.48 2.72 -16.26
CA ILE A 221 3.66 1.27 -16.44
C ILE A 221 4.09 0.60 -15.13
N VAL A 222 5.06 1.17 -14.41
CA VAL A 222 5.52 0.66 -13.11
C VAL A 222 4.41 0.73 -12.07
N LEU A 223 3.58 1.77 -12.07
CA LEU A 223 2.45 1.92 -11.17
C LEU A 223 1.32 0.91 -11.48
N LEU A 224 1.20 0.51 -12.75
CA LEU A 224 0.30 -0.57 -13.18
C LEU A 224 0.81 -1.95 -12.79
N ALA A 225 2.10 -2.20 -12.96
CA ALA A 225 2.72 -3.48 -12.60
C ALA A 225 2.80 -3.66 -11.07
N ASN A 226 3.19 -2.59 -10.38
CA ASN A 226 3.40 -2.56 -8.95
C ASN A 226 2.17 -1.92 -8.33
N GLN A 227 1.17 -2.74 -7.99
CA GLN A 227 -0.18 -2.33 -7.61
C GLN A 227 -0.29 -1.27 -6.49
N ASN A 228 0.80 -0.89 -5.82
CA ASN A 228 0.83 0.18 -4.82
C ASN A 228 1.96 1.16 -5.15
N ASN A 229 1.63 2.43 -5.43
CA ASN A 229 2.59 3.53 -5.54
C ASN A 229 3.37 3.68 -4.21
N ILE A 230 4.66 4.01 -4.28
CA ILE A 230 5.50 4.30 -3.11
C ILE A 230 4.83 5.35 -2.21
N PHE A 231 4.27 6.40 -2.79
CA PHE A 231 3.58 7.44 -2.03
C PHE A 231 2.29 6.95 -1.36
N ASP A 232 1.57 6.03 -2.00
CA ASP A 232 0.38 5.42 -1.40
C ASP A 232 0.75 4.59 -0.16
N ARG A 233 1.88 3.88 -0.21
CA ARG A 233 2.42 3.15 0.94
C ARG A 233 2.85 4.10 2.06
N MET A 234 3.57 5.17 1.74
CA MET A 234 4.01 6.17 2.72
C MET A 234 2.83 6.84 3.43
N LEU A 235 1.76 7.14 2.69
CA LEU A 235 0.56 7.78 3.22
C LEU A 235 -0.46 6.79 3.80
N LYS A 236 -0.15 5.48 3.78
CA LYS A 236 -1.03 4.40 4.23
C LYS A 236 -2.43 4.47 3.63
N ILE A 237 -2.50 4.75 2.33
CA ILE A 237 -3.74 4.80 1.56
C ILE A 237 -3.74 3.75 0.47
N GLU A 238 -4.94 3.30 0.08
CA GLU A 238 -5.11 2.34 -1.00
C GLU A 238 -6.28 2.74 -1.90
N LEU A 239 -6.08 2.57 -3.22
CA LEU A 239 -7.11 2.78 -4.23
C LEU A 239 -7.93 1.50 -4.38
N VAL A 240 -9.21 1.60 -4.00
CA VAL A 240 -10.14 0.48 -3.93
C VAL A 240 -11.39 0.75 -4.75
N GLU A 241 -12.17 -0.29 -4.94
CA GLU A 241 -13.52 -0.23 -5.50
C GLU A 241 -14.52 -0.93 -4.58
N LYS A 242 -15.81 -0.63 -4.74
CA LYS A 242 -16.86 -1.31 -3.98
C LYS A 242 -16.90 -2.79 -4.37
N LYS A 243 -16.94 -3.67 -3.37
CA LYS A 243 -17.16 -5.10 -3.59
C LYS A 243 -18.61 -5.28 -4.09
N LYS A 244 -18.77 -5.91 -5.26
CA LYS A 244 -20.08 -6.23 -5.82
C LYS A 244 -20.72 -7.40 -5.08
#